data_AF-A0A554VWL6-F1
#
_entry.id   AF-A0A554VWL6-F1
#
_cell.length_a   1.000
_cell.length_b   1.000
_cell.length_c   1.000
_cell.angle_alpha   90.00
_cell.angle_beta   90.00
_cell.angle_gamma   90.00
#
_symmetry.space_group_name_H-M   'P 1'
#
loop_
_entity.id
_entity.type
_entity.pdbx_description
1 polymer ?
#
loop_
_entity_poly.entity_id
_entity_poly.type
_entity_poly.pdbx_seq_one_letter_code
_entity_poly.pdbx_strand_id
1 'polypeptide(L)'
;MATTRQDAAPNPEWVLMYRGGLSRRKIAALAGVPASTVGYHLRIACAADPLLRAAHEEATGNGASRVTAQGRERMYQLVTMVQETGRYPCRNAESTSERTLSLIHI
;
A
#
# COMPACT_ATOMS: atom_id res chain seq x y z
N MET A 1 10.81 -21.67 -19.90
CA MET A 1 10.55 -20.25 -19.61
C MET A 1 9.15 -20.17 -19.04
N ALA A 2 9.02 -19.96 -17.72
CA ALA A 2 7.72 -19.90 -17.06
C ALA A 2 7.11 -18.50 -17.26
N THR A 3 6.13 -18.39 -18.15
CA THR A 3 5.29 -17.21 -18.32
C THR A 3 4.34 -17.09 -17.13
N THR A 4 4.83 -16.54 -16.01
CA THR A 4 3.98 -16.17 -14.89
C THR A 4 3.02 -15.06 -15.32
N ARG A 5 1.79 -15.07 -14.78
CA ARG A 5 0.70 -14.10 -14.97
C ARG A 5 1.08 -12.61 -14.82
N GLN A 6 2.33 -12.28 -14.51
CA GLN A 6 2.87 -10.93 -14.34
C GLN A 6 3.01 -10.13 -15.65
N ASP A 7 3.07 -10.80 -16.81
CA ASP A 7 3.18 -10.11 -18.11
C ASP A 7 1.82 -9.69 -18.70
N ALA A 8 0.71 -10.24 -18.18
CA ALA A 8 -0.62 -9.91 -18.67
C ALA A 8 -1.00 -8.48 -18.24
N ALA A 9 -1.13 -7.59 -19.22
CA ALA A 9 -1.64 -6.24 -19.00
C ALA A 9 -3.18 -6.22 -19.00
N PRO A 10 -3.81 -5.46 -18.09
CA PRO A 10 -3.20 -4.65 -17.05
C PRO A 10 -2.81 -5.48 -15.81
N ASN A 11 -1.74 -5.06 -15.12
CA ASN A 11 -1.33 -5.73 -13.88
C ASN A 11 -2.32 -5.31 -12.77
N PRO A 12 -3.03 -6.27 -12.13
CA PRO A 12 -4.11 -5.95 -11.20
C PRO A 12 -3.64 -5.24 -9.93
N GLU A 13 -2.45 -5.58 -9.43
CA GLU A 13 -1.88 -4.95 -8.24
C GLU A 13 -1.61 -3.47 -8.49
N TRP A 14 -1.01 -3.15 -9.64
CA TRP A 14 -0.70 -1.76 -10.00
C TRP A 14 -1.96 -0.93 -10.22
N VAL A 15 -3.03 -1.55 -10.73
CA VAL A 15 -4.35 -0.90 -10.86
C VAL A 15 -4.92 -0.57 -9.49
N LEU A 16 -4.85 -1.48 -8.52
CA LEU A 16 -5.31 -1.23 -7.14
C LEU A 16 -4.51 -0.11 -6.47
N MET A 17 -3.18 -0.13 -6.60
CA MET A 17 -2.32 0.95 -6.08
C MET A 17 -2.68 2.30 -6.70
N TYR A 18 -2.87 2.34 -8.02
CA TYR A 18 -3.23 3.56 -8.74
C TYR A 18 -4.61 4.05 -8.30
N ARG A 19 -5.61 3.16 -8.22
CA ARG A 19 -6.96 3.49 -7.72
C ARG A 19 -6.90 4.07 -6.30
N GLY A 20 -6.00 3.57 -5.46
CA GLY A 20 -5.75 4.08 -4.11
C GLY A 20 -4.96 5.39 -4.03
N GLY A 21 -4.67 6.06 -5.16
CA GLY A 21 -4.02 7.36 -5.19
C GLY A 21 -2.50 7.33 -5.33
N LEU A 22 -1.86 6.15 -5.46
CA LEU A 22 -0.41 6.10 -5.68
C LEU A 22 -0.08 6.58 -7.10
N SER A 23 0.92 7.47 -7.20
CA SER A 23 1.42 7.93 -8.49
C SER A 23 2.14 6.81 -9.24
N ARG A 24 2.16 6.90 -10.57
CA ARG A 24 2.88 5.95 -11.45
C ARG A 24 4.34 5.77 -11.05
N ARG A 25 5.01 6.88 -10.68
CA ARG A 25 6.41 6.87 -10.23
C ARG A 25 6.58 6.12 -8.92
N LYS A 26 5.62 6.24 -7.99
CA LYS A 26 5.67 5.53 -6.71
C LYS A 26 5.44 4.03 -6.91
N ILE A 27 4.47 3.66 -7.75
CA ILE A 27 4.20 2.27 -8.11
C ILE A 27 5.43 1.64 -8.77
N ALA A 28 6.05 2.33 -9.74
CA ALA A 28 7.27 1.89 -10.41
C ALA A 28 8.42 1.63 -9.42
N ALA A 29 8.63 2.54 -8.47
CA ALA A 29 9.64 2.39 -7.43
C ALA A 29 9.36 1.19 -6.50
N LEU A 30 8.10 0.94 -6.14
CA LEU A 30 7.71 -0.20 -5.31
C LEU A 30 7.84 -1.54 -6.06
N ALA A 31 7.49 -1.55 -7.34
CA ALA A 31 7.52 -2.76 -8.18
C ALA A 31 8.90 -3.06 -8.79
N GLY A 32 9.87 -2.14 -8.69
CA GLY A 32 11.22 -2.32 -9.26
C GLY A 32 11.23 -2.32 -10.80
N VAL A 33 10.29 -1.63 -11.44
CA VAL A 33 10.13 -1.60 -12.91
C VAL A 33 10.14 -0.16 -13.45
N PRO A 34 10.38 0.03 -14.76
CA PRO A 34 10.30 1.36 -15.37
C PRO A 34 8.90 1.99 -15.24
N ALA A 35 8.85 3.30 -15.03
CA ALA A 35 7.59 4.04 -14.96
C ALA A 35 6.80 4.01 -16.29
N SER A 36 7.48 3.84 -17.42
CA SER A 36 6.87 3.62 -18.73
C SER A 36 6.07 2.32 -18.78
N THR A 37 6.61 1.22 -18.22
CA THR A 37 5.90 -0.07 -18.11
C THR A 37 4.64 0.09 -17.28
N VAL A 38 4.71 0.71 -16.10
CA VAL A 38 3.52 1.01 -15.28
C VAL A 38 2.52 1.86 -16.06
N GLY A 39 2.99 2.88 -16.78
CA GLY A 39 2.16 3.73 -17.64
C GLY A 39 1.39 2.96 -18.71
N TYR A 40 2.03 1.98 -19.35
CA TYR A 40 1.40 1.10 -20.34
C TYR A 40 0.25 0.28 -19.73
N HIS A 41 0.48 -0.38 -18.60
CA HIS A 41 -0.57 -1.17 -17.92
C HIS A 41 -1.73 -0.29 -17.46
N LEU A 42 -1.45 0.89 -16.90
CA LEU A 42 -2.49 1.81 -16.44
C LEU A 42 -3.29 2.42 -17.59
N ARG A 43 -2.68 2.62 -18.76
CA ARG A 43 -3.41 3.07 -19.95
C ARG A 43 -4.42 2.03 -20.42
N ILE A 44 -4.03 0.75 -20.43
CA ILE A 44 -4.95 -0.36 -20.74
C ILE A 44 -6.06 -0.44 -19.69
N ALA A 45 -5.71 -0.33 -18.40
CA ALA A 45 -6.70 -0.34 -17.33
C ALA A 45 -7.71 0.81 -17.43
N CYS A 46 -7.26 2.04 -17.70
CA CYS A 46 -8.17 3.19 -17.89
C CYS A 46 -9.05 3.07 -19.15
N ALA A 47 -8.59 2.34 -20.17
CA ALA A 47 -9.42 2.07 -21.34
C ALA A 47 -10.53 1.05 -21.04
N ALA A 48 -10.25 0.07 -20.18
CA ALA A 48 -11.22 -0.93 -19.74
C ALA A 48 -12.17 -0.40 -18.65
N ASP A 49 -11.68 0.46 -17.75
CA ASP A 49 -12.43 1.10 -16.68
C ASP A 49 -12.17 2.62 -16.68
N PRO A 50 -13.05 3.41 -17.34
CA PRO A 50 -12.93 4.86 -17.37
C PRO A 50 -13.02 5.53 -15.99
N LEU A 51 -13.67 4.90 -15.00
CA LEU A 51 -13.84 5.46 -13.65
C LEU A 51 -12.56 5.36 -12.81
N LEU A 52 -11.59 4.54 -13.22
CA LEU A 52 -10.31 4.38 -12.52
C LEU A 52 -9.58 5.72 -12.30
N ARG A 53 -9.69 6.65 -13.27
CA ARG A 53 -9.06 7.96 -13.17
C ARG A 53 -9.71 8.83 -12.09
N ALA A 54 -11.04 8.88 -12.07
CA ALA A 54 -11.79 9.62 -11.06
C ALA A 54 -11.51 9.07 -9.67
N ALA A 55 -11.53 7.75 -9.50
CA ALA A 55 -11.20 7.11 -8.21
C ALA A 55 -9.78 7.44 -7.73
N HIS A 56 -8.80 7.47 -8.64
CA HIS A 56 -7.43 7.91 -8.32
C HIS A 56 -7.39 9.37 -7.85
N GLU A 57 -8.11 10.26 -8.53
CA GLU A 57 -8.18 11.68 -8.20
C GLU A 57 -8.87 11.91 -6.86
N GLU A 58 -9.99 11.23 -6.58
CA GLU A 58 -10.66 11.25 -5.28
C GLU A 58 -9.75 10.75 -4.17
N ALA A 59 -9.06 9.63 -4.39
CA ALA A 59 -8.10 9.11 -3.43
C ALA A 59 -6.94 10.11 -3.19
N THR A 60 -6.45 10.76 -4.25
CA THR A 60 -5.38 11.76 -4.12
C THR A 60 -5.86 13.04 -3.42
N GLY A 61 -7.07 13.51 -3.74
CA GLY A 61 -7.68 14.74 -3.24
C GLY A 61 -8.16 14.66 -1.80
N ASN A 62 -8.67 13.50 -1.37
CA ASN A 62 -9.04 13.25 0.03
C ASN A 62 -7.85 12.86 0.91
N GLY A 63 -6.62 13.02 0.39
CA GLY A 63 -5.40 12.70 1.10
C GLY A 63 -5.35 11.23 1.49
N ALA A 64 -5.52 10.33 0.50
CA ALA A 64 -5.37 8.86 0.57
C ALA A 64 -4.71 8.44 1.89
N SER A 65 -5.55 8.16 2.89
CA SER A 65 -5.19 7.90 4.30
C SER A 65 -3.73 8.23 4.58
N ARG A 66 -3.39 9.54 4.68
CA ARG A 66 -1.99 9.96 4.88
C ARG A 66 -1.52 9.26 6.15
N VAL A 67 -0.72 8.20 5.98
CA VAL A 67 -0.10 7.54 7.12
C VAL A 67 0.73 8.62 7.80
N THR A 68 0.27 9.05 8.96
CA THR A 68 0.91 10.15 9.68
C THR A 68 2.31 9.69 10.08
N ALA A 69 3.23 10.63 10.35
CA ALA A 69 4.54 10.26 10.88
C ALA A 69 4.38 9.37 12.14
N GLN A 70 3.41 9.71 12.99
CA GLN A 70 3.04 8.92 14.16
C GLN A 70 2.49 7.53 13.80
N GLY A 71 1.61 7.42 12.81
CA GLY A 71 1.09 6.13 12.34
C GLY A 71 2.20 5.22 11.80
N ARG A 72 3.17 5.78 11.07
CA ARG A 72 4.34 5.03 10.58
C ARG A 72 5.23 4.57 11.73
N GLU A 73 5.52 5.45 12.67
CA GLU A 73 6.33 5.12 13.86
C GLU A 73 5.68 4.00 14.66
N ARG A 74 4.38 4.09 14.89
CA ARG A 74 3.62 3.04 15.59
C ARG A 74 3.66 1.70 14.85
N MET A 75 3.58 1.73 13.52
CA MET A 75 3.74 0.52 12.70
C MET A 75 5.14 -0.09 12.82
N TYR A 76 6.20 0.73 12.87
CA TYR A 76 7.56 0.21 13.12
C TYR A 76 7.69 -0.41 14.50
N GLN A 77 7.15 0.22 15.54
CA GLN A 77 7.15 -0.33 16.90
C GLN A 77 6.43 -1.69 16.97
N LEU A 78 5.29 -1.83 16.28
CA LEU A 78 4.59 -3.11 16.15
C LEU A 78 5.46 -4.18 15.51
N VAL A 79 6.07 -3.85 14.37
CA VAL A 79 6.92 -4.78 13.61
C VAL A 79 8.14 -5.19 14.42
N THR A 80 8.83 -4.25 15.07
CA THR A 80 9.99 -4.51 15.93
C THR A 80 9.60 -5.44 17.08
N MET A 81 8.52 -5.15 17.79
CA MET A 81 8.07 -5.98 18.91
C MET A 81 7.77 -7.41 18.45
N VAL A 82 7.06 -7.59 17.32
CA VAL A 82 6.74 -8.92 16.79
C VAL A 82 8.02 -9.67 16.39
N GLN A 83 9.01 -8.98 15.81
CA GLN A 83 10.29 -9.60 15.44
C GLN A 83 11.12 -9.99 16.66
N GLU A 84 11.17 -9.16 17.70
CA GLU A 84 11.96 -9.41 18.92
C GLU A 84 11.34 -10.49 19.81
N THR A 85 10.01 -10.49 19.92
CA THR A 85 9.30 -11.34 20.89
C THR A 85 8.66 -12.58 20.27
N GLY A 86 8.42 -12.58 18.95
CA GLY A 86 7.70 -13.62 18.21
C GLY A 86 6.19 -13.64 18.45
N ARG A 87 5.63 -12.61 19.10
CA ARG A 87 4.22 -12.54 19.51
C ARG A 87 3.62 -11.16 19.23
N TYR A 88 2.30 -11.11 19.09
CA TYR A 88 1.55 -9.88 18.89
C TYR A 88 1.29 -9.14 20.22
N PRO A 89 1.14 -7.80 20.21
CA PRO A 89 0.87 -7.01 21.41
C PRO A 89 -0.44 -7.40 22.10
N CYS A 90 -0.39 -7.55 23.43
CA CYS A 90 -1.53 -7.96 24.24
C CYS A 90 -2.13 -6.79 25.04
N ARG A 91 -3.46 -6.66 25.05
CA ARG A 91 -4.17 -5.60 25.80
C ARG A 91 -3.98 -5.68 27.31
N ASN A 92 -3.63 -6.86 27.84
CA ASN A 92 -3.40 -7.11 29.26
C ASN A 92 -1.90 -7.16 29.62
N ALA A 93 -1.01 -6.73 28.73
CA ALA A 93 0.42 -6.69 29.01
C ALA A 93 0.75 -5.72 30.15
N GLU A 94 1.76 -6.05 30.95
CA GLU A 94 2.23 -5.17 32.04
C GLU A 94 2.76 -3.84 31.49
N SER A 95 3.39 -3.89 30.31
CA SER A 95 3.89 -2.71 29.60
C SER A 95 2.76 -1.86 29.03
N THR A 96 2.68 -0.60 29.45
CA THR A 96 1.78 0.40 28.84
C THR A 96 2.05 0.58 27.35
N SER A 97 3.30 0.50 26.92
CA SER A 97 3.68 0.61 25.51
C SER A 97 3.11 -0.56 24.70
N GLU A 98 3.20 -1.79 25.20
CA GLU A 98 2.61 -2.96 24.52
C GLU A 98 1.08 -2.86 24.47
N ARG A 99 0.44 -2.45 25.57
CA ARG A 99 -1.02 -2.29 25.60
C ARG A 99 -1.51 -1.27 24.59
N THR A 100 -0.81 -0.16 24.45
CA THR A 100 -1.17 0.86 23.45
C THR A 100 -0.94 0.33 22.04
N LEU A 101 0.10 -0.46 21.78
CA LEU A 101 0.29 -1.12 20.49
C LEU A 101 -0.84 -2.13 20.15
N SER A 102 -1.44 -2.78 21.16
CA SER A 102 -2.59 -3.69 20.97
C SER A 102 -3.87 -2.97 20.51
N LEU A 103 -3.98 -1.66 20.76
CA LEU A 103 -5.11 -0.85 20.35
C LEU A 103 -4.90 -0.32 18.93
N ILE A 104 -5.21 -1.14 17.93
CA ILE A 104 -5.21 -0.72 16.53
C ILE A 104 -6.28 0.39 16.36
N HIS A 105 -5.82 1.63 16.26
CA HIS A 105 -6.58 2.75 15.72
C HIS A 105 -5.83 3.15 14.46
N ILE A 106 -6.37 2.74 13.30
CA ILE A 106 -5.88 3.11 11.96
C ILE A 106 -6.82 4.18 11.43
#